data_AF-A0A2D8RNQ3-F1
#
_entry.id   AF-A0A2D8RNQ3-F1
#
_cell.length_a   1.000
_cell.length_b   1.000
_cell.length_c   1.000
_cell.angle_alpha   90.00
_cell.angle_beta   90.00
_cell.angle_gamma   90.00
#
_symmetry.space_group_name_H-M   'P 1'
#
loop_
_entity.id
_entity.type
_entity.pdbx_description
1 polymer ?
#
loop_
_entity_poly.entity_id
_entity_poly.type
_entity_poly.pdbx_seq_one_letter_code
_entity_poly.pdbx_strand_id
1 'polypeptide(L)'
;MPDLLHPNKRGYELWAAGLNPVLERHFGTEEDETPKEVIALWPKGVPAPHDKSLVEKSEVGPRDGPGTVNRVTNVAEPSIKWYPAKGRRPRTTVLVCPGGGYNKLAWDLEGEEVAEWLNSIGISAAVLKYRVPKNREGALQDAQRALGMLRSNAEKWNLDPERIGVLGFSAGGHLSATLSNHWRKRAYPKMDSADDVSSRPDFTVLVYPAYIGTPDFETADDFSLDEEAPPAFIVQTQDDTKHFPSAIAYNNELLKRGIEVELHTFPTGGHGYGSRPSAYPVSGWKDLCGDWLLRR
;
A
#
# COMPACT_ATOMS: atom_id res chain seq x y z
N MET A 1 -8.38 -42.45 -9.07
CA MET A 1 -7.69 -41.17 -9.34
C MET A 1 -8.60 -40.39 -10.29
N PRO A 2 -9.54 -39.61 -9.73
CA PRO A 2 -9.32 -38.16 -9.61
C PRO A 2 -9.98 -37.58 -8.35
N ASP A 3 -9.22 -37.09 -7.38
CA ASP A 3 -9.75 -36.15 -6.36
C ASP A 3 -8.66 -35.46 -5.50
N LEU A 4 -7.40 -35.50 -5.92
CA LEU A 4 -6.28 -34.91 -5.17
C LEU A 4 -5.98 -33.45 -5.55
N LEU A 5 -6.77 -32.86 -6.44
CA LEU A 5 -6.57 -31.48 -6.92
C LEU A 5 -7.64 -30.49 -6.45
N HIS A 6 -8.63 -30.94 -5.69
CA HIS A 6 -9.49 -30.06 -4.90
C HIS A 6 -9.12 -30.21 -3.43
N PRO A 7 -8.38 -29.26 -2.83
CA PRO A 7 -8.16 -29.26 -1.39
C PRO A 7 -9.52 -28.94 -0.74
N ASN A 8 -10.21 -30.00 -0.32
CA ASN A 8 -11.27 -29.86 0.67
C ASN A 8 -10.68 -29.21 1.94
N LYS A 9 -11.54 -28.66 2.79
CA LYS A 9 -11.18 -27.91 4.02
C LYS A 9 -10.07 -28.58 4.85
N ARG A 10 -10.05 -29.92 4.85
CA ARG A 10 -9.09 -30.78 5.54
C ARG A 10 -7.66 -30.74 4.95
N GLY A 11 -7.51 -30.55 3.64
CA GLY A 11 -6.22 -30.37 3.00
C GLY A 11 -5.54 -29.05 3.43
N TYR A 12 -6.31 -27.97 3.52
CA TYR A 12 -5.84 -26.69 4.05
C TYR A 12 -5.52 -26.76 5.56
N GLU A 13 -6.35 -27.44 6.34
CA GLU A 13 -6.10 -27.63 7.78
C GLU A 13 -4.80 -28.41 8.04
N LEU A 14 -4.52 -29.46 7.26
CA LEU A 14 -3.28 -30.24 7.36
C LEU A 14 -2.05 -29.45 6.90
N TRP A 15 -2.17 -28.64 5.84
CA TRP A 15 -1.11 -27.76 5.38
C TRP A 15 -0.78 -26.66 6.42
N ALA A 16 -1.81 -26.01 6.97
CA ALA A 16 -1.65 -25.00 8.02
C ALA A 16 -1.07 -25.59 9.32
N ALA A 17 -1.52 -26.77 9.73
CA ALA A 17 -0.99 -27.46 10.90
C ALA A 17 0.49 -27.88 10.76
N GLY A 18 0.95 -28.16 9.53
CA GLY A 18 2.35 -28.45 9.24
C GLY A 18 3.27 -27.22 9.27
N LEU A 19 2.72 -26.04 8.97
CA LEU A 19 3.45 -24.76 8.97
C LEU A 19 3.57 -24.14 10.36
N ASN A 20 2.57 -24.30 11.22
CA ASN A 20 2.55 -23.70 12.56
C ASN A 20 3.83 -23.94 13.39
N PRO A 21 4.36 -25.18 13.51
CA PRO A 21 5.58 -25.43 14.29
C PRO A 21 6.83 -24.79 13.70
N VAL A 22 6.86 -24.57 12.38
CA VAL A 22 7.97 -23.92 11.67
C VAL A 22 7.90 -22.41 11.87
N LEU A 23 6.70 -21.84 11.81
CA LEU A 23 6.44 -20.43 12.07
C LEU A 23 6.67 -20.06 13.54
N GLU A 24 6.20 -20.87 14.50
CA GLU A 24 6.43 -20.66 15.94
C GLU A 24 7.92 -20.70 16.29
N ARG A 25 8.70 -21.60 15.65
CA ARG A 25 10.17 -21.66 15.83
C ARG A 25 10.92 -20.46 15.24
N HIS A 26 10.40 -19.84 14.18
CA HIS A 26 11.08 -18.73 13.49
C HIS A 26 10.65 -17.35 14.00
N PHE A 27 9.42 -17.22 14.50
CA PHE A 27 8.85 -15.92 14.85
C PHE A 27 8.59 -15.70 16.35
N GLY A 28 8.64 -16.75 17.18
CA GLY A 28 8.52 -16.62 18.65
C GLY A 28 7.13 -16.15 19.13
N THR A 29 6.82 -16.40 20.41
CA THR A 29 5.53 -16.07 21.05
C THR A 29 5.62 -14.89 22.03
N GLU A 30 6.58 -13.99 21.86
CA GLU A 30 6.67 -12.78 22.67
C GLU A 30 6.04 -11.60 21.92
N GLU A 31 4.76 -11.36 22.19
CA GLU A 31 4.09 -10.08 21.93
C GLU A 31 4.66 -9.01 22.87
N ASP A 32 5.87 -8.56 22.56
CA ASP A 32 6.41 -7.33 23.11
C ASP A 32 6.05 -6.21 22.11
N GLU A 33 4.93 -5.53 22.38
CA GLU A 33 4.36 -4.47 21.54
C GLU A 33 5.35 -3.30 21.42
N THR A 34 6.06 -3.22 20.29
CA THR A 34 6.82 -2.02 19.95
C THR A 34 5.84 -0.84 19.84
N PRO A 35 6.06 0.30 20.52
CA PRO A 35 5.10 1.41 20.50
C PRO A 35 4.86 1.93 19.08
N LYS A 36 3.61 1.85 18.61
CA LYS A 36 3.16 2.41 17.33
C LYS A 36 3.03 3.93 17.46
N GLU A 37 3.99 4.69 16.91
CA GLU A 37 4.03 6.15 17.00
C GLU A 37 3.20 6.80 15.87
N VAL A 38 2.45 7.88 16.17
CA VAL A 38 1.74 8.68 15.16
C VAL A 38 2.51 9.99 14.94
N ILE A 39 2.89 10.24 13.69
CA ILE A 39 3.77 11.34 13.29
C ILE A 39 3.01 12.26 12.35
N ALA A 40 2.82 13.53 12.74
CA ALA A 40 2.19 14.53 11.88
C ALA A 40 3.09 14.90 10.69
N LEU A 41 2.51 15.07 9.49
CA LEU A 41 3.28 15.39 8.28
C LEU A 41 3.68 16.86 8.18
N TRP A 42 2.83 17.75 8.70
CA TRP A 42 2.88 19.19 8.45
C TRP A 42 3.00 20.02 9.74
N PRO A 43 4.15 19.98 10.43
CA PRO A 43 4.32 20.64 11.73
C PRO A 43 4.19 22.17 11.69
N LYS A 44 4.31 22.80 10.50
CA LYS A 44 4.13 24.25 10.30
C LYS A 44 2.85 24.60 9.54
N GLY A 45 1.90 23.67 9.48
CA GLY A 45 0.61 23.83 8.83
C GLY A 45 0.50 23.10 7.49
N VAL A 46 -0.67 22.48 7.28
CA VAL A 46 -0.99 21.71 6.07
C VAL A 46 -1.17 22.65 4.87
N PRO A 47 -0.49 22.38 3.73
CA PRO A 47 -0.59 23.19 2.52
C PRO A 47 -1.96 23.09 1.85
N ALA A 48 -2.32 24.12 1.08
CA ALA A 48 -3.51 24.08 0.23
C ALA A 48 -3.39 22.99 -0.86
N PRO A 49 -4.49 22.37 -1.30
CA PRO A 49 -5.87 22.55 -0.81
C PRO A 49 -6.10 21.90 0.57
N HIS A 50 -6.63 22.67 1.51
CA HIS A 50 -6.83 22.25 2.90
C HIS A 50 -8.14 22.82 3.46
N ASP A 51 -9.04 21.92 3.89
CA ASP A 51 -10.27 22.27 4.60
C ASP A 51 -10.13 21.96 6.09
N LYS A 52 -9.85 23.00 6.88
CA LYS A 52 -9.70 22.93 8.34
C LYS A 52 -11.02 22.72 9.08
N SER A 53 -12.17 22.82 8.40
CA SER A 53 -13.47 22.63 9.03
C SER A 53 -13.84 21.15 9.20
N LEU A 54 -13.13 20.26 8.49
CA LEU A 54 -13.33 18.83 8.58
C LEU A 54 -12.93 18.32 9.97
N VAL A 55 -13.83 17.53 10.56
CA VAL A 55 -13.58 16.80 11.80
C VAL A 55 -13.40 15.33 11.44
N GLU A 56 -12.20 14.80 11.69
CA GLU A 56 -11.87 13.40 11.45
C GLU A 56 -12.86 12.49 12.19
N LYS A 57 -13.34 11.45 11.50
CA LYS A 57 -14.21 10.42 12.09
C LYS A 57 -13.67 9.04 11.79
N SER A 58 -13.78 8.15 12.76
CA SER A 58 -13.47 6.73 12.63
C SER A 58 -14.73 5.93 12.91
N GLU A 59 -15.16 5.12 11.95
CA GLU A 59 -16.40 4.34 12.05
C GLU A 59 -16.15 2.89 11.62
N VAL A 60 -16.51 1.95 12.49
CA VAL A 60 -16.49 0.52 12.18
C VAL A 60 -17.84 0.14 11.57
N GLY A 61 -17.81 -0.47 10.38
CA GLY A 61 -19.03 -0.91 9.71
C GLY A 61 -18.79 -2.15 8.85
N PRO A 62 -19.86 -2.81 8.38
CA PRO A 62 -19.74 -4.00 7.54
C PRO A 62 -18.91 -3.72 6.27
N ARG A 63 -18.25 -4.74 5.74
CA ARG A 63 -17.60 -4.69 4.41
C ARG A 63 -18.35 -5.55 3.41
N ASP A 64 -17.98 -5.41 2.15
CA ASP A 64 -18.38 -6.36 1.12
C ASP A 64 -17.70 -7.71 1.43
N GLY A 65 -18.50 -8.68 1.85
CA GLY A 65 -18.04 -9.97 2.39
C GLY A 65 -18.07 -10.04 3.93
N PRO A 66 -17.40 -11.03 4.53
CA PRO A 66 -17.47 -11.26 5.97
C PRO A 66 -16.68 -10.20 6.77
N GLY A 67 -17.23 -9.81 7.92
CA GLY A 67 -16.58 -8.96 8.91
C GLY A 67 -16.86 -7.46 8.76
N THR A 68 -16.11 -6.66 9.51
CA THR A 68 -16.22 -5.20 9.56
C THR A 68 -14.91 -4.54 9.21
N VAL A 69 -14.95 -3.28 8.80
CA VAL A 69 -13.77 -2.47 8.46
C VAL A 69 -13.91 -1.14 9.17
N ASN A 70 -12.85 -0.71 9.83
CA ASN A 70 -12.72 0.64 10.37
C ASN A 70 -12.42 1.62 9.23
N ARG A 71 -13.27 2.63 9.09
CA ARG A 71 -13.15 3.64 8.03
C ARG A 71 -12.88 5.00 8.65
N VAL A 72 -11.75 5.59 8.27
CA VAL A 72 -11.41 6.96 8.65
C VAL A 72 -11.86 7.92 7.54
N THR A 73 -12.57 8.98 7.91
CA THR A 73 -13.08 10.02 6.99
C THR A 73 -12.69 11.40 7.48
N ASN A 74 -12.81 12.42 6.62
CA ASN A 74 -12.62 13.83 6.98
C ASN A 74 -11.23 14.13 7.57
N VAL A 75 -10.20 13.50 7.02
CA VAL A 75 -8.81 13.74 7.42
C VAL A 75 -8.38 15.09 6.88
N ALA A 76 -8.29 16.10 7.75
CA ALA A 76 -7.69 17.41 7.45
C ALA A 76 -6.20 17.46 7.79
N GLU A 77 -5.81 16.82 8.89
CA GLU A 77 -4.47 16.83 9.47
C GLU A 77 -3.80 15.46 9.24
N PRO A 78 -3.07 15.29 8.13
CA PRO A 78 -2.55 13.99 7.73
C PRO A 78 -1.32 13.59 8.57
N SER A 79 -1.15 12.28 8.74
CA SER A 79 -0.12 11.69 9.58
C SER A 79 0.35 10.35 9.04
N ILE A 80 1.46 9.85 9.59
CA ILE A 80 1.92 8.48 9.41
C ILE A 80 1.76 7.76 10.74
N LYS A 81 1.20 6.56 10.74
CA LYS A 81 1.34 5.62 11.85
C LYS A 81 2.51 4.69 11.58
N TRP A 82 3.50 4.68 12.45
CA TRP A 82 4.79 4.01 12.26
C TRP A 82 4.79 2.59 12.87
N TYR A 83 5.27 1.62 12.08
CA TYR A 83 5.34 0.18 12.40
C TYR A 83 6.76 -0.32 12.11
N PRO A 84 7.70 -0.20 13.05
CA PRO A 84 9.08 -0.61 12.83
C PRO A 84 9.23 -2.14 12.85
N ALA A 85 9.92 -2.69 11.85
CA ALA A 85 10.34 -4.09 11.89
C ALA A 85 11.57 -4.28 12.80
N LYS A 86 11.60 -5.40 13.54
CA LYS A 86 12.68 -5.69 14.49
C LYS A 86 14.00 -6.05 13.79
N GLY A 87 15.12 -5.72 14.44
CA GLY A 87 16.45 -6.29 14.18
C GLY A 87 17.54 -5.27 13.79
N ARG A 88 18.76 -5.78 13.56
CA ARG A 88 20.00 -4.98 13.63
C ARG A 88 20.47 -4.36 12.31
N ARG A 89 19.96 -4.82 11.17
CA ARG A 89 20.32 -4.27 9.86
C ARG A 89 19.30 -3.20 9.45
N PRO A 90 19.70 -2.21 8.63
CA PRO A 90 18.77 -1.29 8.00
C PRO A 90 17.64 -2.07 7.30
N ARG A 91 16.41 -1.62 7.45
CA ARG A 91 15.21 -2.32 6.97
C ARG A 91 14.65 -1.68 5.71
N THR A 92 14.24 -2.54 4.77
CA THR A 92 13.26 -2.17 3.75
C THR A 92 12.05 -1.56 4.43
N THR A 93 11.52 -0.49 3.85
CA THR A 93 10.37 0.22 4.40
C THR A 93 9.31 0.43 3.33
N VAL A 94 8.04 0.30 3.71
CA VAL A 94 6.91 0.51 2.82
C VAL A 94 5.97 1.57 3.37
N LEU A 95 5.74 2.63 2.59
CA LEU A 95 4.62 3.54 2.82
C LEU A 95 3.33 2.89 2.33
N VAL A 96 2.43 2.55 3.24
CA VAL A 96 1.14 1.93 2.93
C VAL A 96 0.08 3.02 2.74
N CYS A 97 -0.56 3.05 1.58
CA CYS A 97 -1.65 3.95 1.21
C CYS A 97 -2.98 3.17 1.16
N PRO A 98 -3.83 3.25 2.19
CA PRO A 98 -5.14 2.60 2.18
C PRO A 98 -6.00 3.10 1.02
N GLY A 99 -6.99 2.32 0.58
CA GLY A 99 -7.99 2.73 -0.40
C GLY A 99 -9.19 3.42 0.25
N GLY A 100 -10.28 3.56 -0.53
CA GLY A 100 -11.51 4.23 -0.09
C GLY A 100 -12.01 5.34 -1.01
N GLY A 101 -11.59 5.32 -2.28
CA GLY A 101 -12.13 6.18 -3.33
C GLY A 101 -11.85 7.66 -3.12
N TYR A 102 -10.77 8.02 -2.42
CA TYR A 102 -10.48 9.37 -1.93
C TYR A 102 -11.58 10.00 -1.05
N ASN A 103 -12.56 9.24 -0.56
CA ASN A 103 -13.60 9.76 0.35
C ASN A 103 -13.37 9.33 1.80
N LYS A 104 -12.63 8.24 1.99
CA LYS A 104 -12.34 7.58 3.25
C LYS A 104 -11.05 6.77 3.11
N LEU A 105 -10.56 6.24 4.23
CA LEU A 105 -9.46 5.30 4.32
C LEU A 105 -9.98 3.99 4.93
N ALA A 106 -9.80 2.86 4.26
CA ALA A 106 -10.08 1.53 4.83
C ALA A 106 -8.94 1.15 5.79
N TRP A 107 -9.01 1.68 7.00
CA TRP A 107 -7.86 1.93 7.85
C TRP A 107 -7.20 0.67 8.41
N ASP A 108 -8.00 -0.27 8.91
CA ASP A 108 -7.51 -1.57 9.40
C ASP A 108 -7.15 -2.48 8.21
N LEU A 109 -8.12 -2.79 7.36
CA LEU A 109 -8.04 -3.77 6.28
C LEU A 109 -6.91 -3.52 5.27
N GLU A 110 -6.72 -2.27 4.86
CA GLU A 110 -5.80 -1.85 3.79
C GLU A 110 -4.64 -1.00 4.34
N GLY A 111 -4.53 -0.91 5.67
CA GLY A 111 -3.54 -0.11 6.38
C GLY A 111 -2.86 -0.91 7.49
N GLU A 112 -3.43 -0.90 8.69
CA GLU A 112 -2.79 -1.49 9.89
C GLU A 112 -2.47 -2.97 9.73
N GLU A 113 -3.40 -3.78 9.22
CA GLU A 113 -3.18 -5.22 9.02
C GLU A 113 -2.11 -5.51 7.96
N VAL A 114 -1.94 -4.60 7.01
CA VAL A 114 -0.91 -4.69 5.97
C VAL A 114 0.46 -4.36 6.58
N ALA A 115 0.51 -3.34 7.44
CA ALA A 115 1.73 -3.00 8.17
C ALA A 115 2.17 -4.12 9.11
N GLU A 116 1.23 -4.78 9.79
CA GLU A 116 1.50 -5.95 10.64
C GLU A 116 2.01 -7.14 9.83
N TRP A 117 1.41 -7.41 8.66
CA TRP A 117 1.93 -8.41 7.73
C TRP A 117 3.37 -8.08 7.26
N LEU A 118 3.63 -6.84 6.84
CA LEU A 118 4.98 -6.42 6.43
C LEU A 118 6.01 -6.60 7.56
N ASN A 119 5.64 -6.23 8.79
CA ASN A 119 6.49 -6.45 9.96
C ASN A 119 6.77 -7.94 10.21
N SER A 120 5.78 -8.82 9.99
CA SER A 120 5.96 -10.27 10.14
C SER A 120 7.00 -10.86 9.18
N ILE A 121 7.25 -10.21 8.03
CA ILE A 121 8.29 -10.59 7.07
C ILE A 121 9.54 -9.70 7.15
N GLY A 122 9.70 -8.95 8.25
CA GLY A 122 10.91 -8.15 8.54
C GLY A 122 11.00 -6.81 7.81
N ILE A 123 9.88 -6.31 7.27
CA ILE A 123 9.78 -5.04 6.54
C ILE A 123 9.10 -4.00 7.43
N SER A 124 9.73 -2.83 7.59
CA SER A 124 9.11 -1.71 8.32
C SER A 124 7.97 -1.11 7.49
N ALA A 125 6.95 -0.59 8.15
CA ALA A 125 5.79 -0.01 7.48
C ALA A 125 5.38 1.33 8.08
N ALA A 126 4.85 2.18 7.22
CA ALA A 126 4.33 3.50 7.54
C ALA A 126 2.93 3.60 6.95
N VAL A 127 1.88 3.57 7.77
CA VAL A 127 0.50 3.69 7.25
C VAL A 127 0.16 5.17 7.11
N LEU A 128 -0.06 5.60 5.87
CA LEU A 128 -0.38 6.98 5.53
C LEU A 128 -1.86 7.28 5.77
N LYS A 129 -2.13 8.16 6.72
CA LYS A 129 -3.43 8.80 6.87
C LYS A 129 -3.44 10.09 6.02
N TYR A 130 -3.71 9.95 4.73
CA TYR A 130 -3.74 11.07 3.79
C TYR A 130 -5.10 11.80 3.77
N ARG A 131 -5.09 13.06 3.30
CA ARG A 131 -6.28 13.92 3.28
C ARG A 131 -7.43 13.36 2.44
N VAL A 132 -8.61 13.34 3.05
CA VAL A 132 -9.90 12.97 2.44
C VAL A 132 -11.02 13.81 3.10
N PRO A 133 -12.13 14.12 2.42
CA PRO A 133 -12.58 13.60 1.13
C PRO A 133 -12.12 14.42 -0.10
N LYS A 134 -12.17 13.77 -1.28
CA LYS A 134 -12.03 14.34 -2.64
C LYS A 134 -10.81 15.24 -2.85
N ASN A 135 -9.71 14.96 -2.17
CA ASN A 135 -8.51 15.79 -2.19
C ASN A 135 -7.30 15.03 -2.76
N ARG A 136 -7.29 14.75 -4.06
CA ARG A 136 -6.19 14.02 -4.72
C ARG A 136 -4.86 14.78 -4.64
N GLU A 137 -4.91 16.09 -4.85
CA GLU A 137 -3.72 16.96 -4.79
C GLU A 137 -3.12 16.95 -3.38
N GLY A 138 -3.95 17.16 -2.35
CA GLY A 138 -3.52 17.07 -0.96
C GLY A 138 -2.97 15.70 -0.59
N ALA A 139 -3.61 14.62 -1.05
CA ALA A 139 -3.12 13.27 -0.83
C ALA A 139 -1.74 13.03 -1.48
N LEU A 140 -1.48 13.56 -2.68
CA LEU A 140 -0.16 13.50 -3.33
C LEU A 140 0.90 14.27 -2.53
N GLN A 141 0.58 15.48 -2.07
CA GLN A 141 1.47 16.25 -1.19
C GLN A 141 1.82 15.46 0.08
N ASP A 142 0.81 14.83 0.70
CA ASP A 142 0.97 14.02 1.92
C ASP A 142 1.87 12.81 1.67
N ALA A 143 1.66 12.09 0.58
CA ALA A 143 2.44 10.91 0.22
C ALA A 143 3.91 11.27 -0.11
N GLN A 144 4.12 12.34 -0.89
CA GLN A 144 5.46 12.87 -1.17
C GLN A 144 6.17 13.24 0.14
N ARG A 145 5.49 13.97 1.01
CA ARG A 145 6.02 14.42 2.31
C ARG A 145 6.38 13.24 3.20
N ALA A 146 5.51 12.23 3.28
CA ALA A 146 5.76 11.03 4.06
C ALA A 146 7.00 10.26 3.58
N LEU A 147 7.17 10.09 2.28
CA LEU A 147 8.35 9.45 1.68
C LEU A 147 9.63 10.23 1.98
N GLY A 148 9.58 11.56 1.90
CA GLY A 148 10.69 12.43 2.28
C GLY A 148 11.05 12.31 3.77
N MET A 149 10.04 12.26 4.65
CA MET A 149 10.25 12.07 6.10
C MET A 149 10.88 10.72 6.42
N LEU A 150 10.40 9.63 5.81
CA LEU A 150 11.00 8.30 5.96
C LEU A 150 12.47 8.31 5.51
N ARG A 151 12.75 8.82 4.31
CA ARG A 151 14.11 8.82 3.73
C ARG A 151 15.08 9.71 4.52
N SER A 152 14.64 10.89 4.97
CA SER A 152 15.45 11.81 5.78
C SER A 152 15.69 11.33 7.21
N ASN A 153 14.83 10.47 7.75
CA ASN A 153 15.01 9.85 9.07
C ASN A 153 15.58 8.43 9.01
N ALA A 154 16.09 7.99 7.85
CA ALA A 154 16.51 6.61 7.63
C ALA A 154 17.54 6.12 8.69
N GLU A 155 18.54 6.92 9.02
CA GLU A 155 19.52 6.58 10.07
C GLU A 155 18.84 6.43 11.45
N LYS A 156 18.03 7.43 11.84
CA LYS A 156 17.33 7.45 13.13
C LYS A 156 16.37 6.27 13.30
N TRP A 157 15.74 5.84 12.21
CA TRP A 157 14.74 4.76 12.22
C TRP A 157 15.30 3.41 11.77
N ASN A 158 16.62 3.31 11.55
CA ASN A 158 17.30 2.11 11.06
C ASN A 158 16.67 1.57 9.76
N LEU A 159 16.46 2.46 8.80
CA LEU A 159 15.92 2.16 7.47
C LEU A 159 17.05 2.16 6.44
N ASP A 160 16.90 1.34 5.41
CA ASP A 160 17.73 1.45 4.22
C ASP A 160 17.16 2.58 3.34
N PRO A 161 17.89 3.70 3.13
CA PRO A 161 17.38 4.84 2.37
C PRO A 161 17.23 4.57 0.87
N GLU A 162 17.73 3.43 0.37
CA GLU A 162 17.59 2.99 -1.04
C GLU A 162 16.54 1.87 -1.20
N ARG A 163 15.85 1.50 -0.11
CA ARG A 163 14.79 0.47 -0.10
C ARG A 163 13.52 0.96 0.60
N ILE A 164 13.05 2.15 0.21
CA ILE A 164 11.80 2.74 0.68
C ILE A 164 10.79 2.75 -0.48
N GLY A 165 9.86 1.79 -0.46
CA GLY A 165 8.82 1.67 -1.46
C GLY A 165 7.46 2.19 -1.00
N VAL A 166 6.47 2.06 -1.88
CA VAL A 166 5.08 2.40 -1.61
C VAL A 166 4.16 1.23 -1.97
N LEU A 167 3.12 1.01 -1.17
CA LEU A 167 2.09 0.01 -1.42
C LEU A 167 0.72 0.66 -1.32
N GLY A 168 -0.14 0.49 -2.32
CA GLY A 168 -1.45 1.12 -2.33
C GLY A 168 -2.58 0.22 -2.80
N PHE A 169 -3.77 0.44 -2.22
CA PHE A 169 -5.01 -0.28 -2.54
C PHE A 169 -6.01 0.64 -3.25
N SER A 170 -6.65 0.21 -4.34
CA SER A 170 -7.73 0.99 -4.99
C SER A 170 -7.30 2.46 -5.28
N ALA A 171 -7.96 3.44 -4.66
CA ALA A 171 -7.57 4.85 -4.70
C ALA A 171 -6.20 5.15 -4.07
N GLY A 172 -5.80 4.41 -3.03
CA GLY A 172 -4.43 4.43 -2.52
C GLY A 172 -3.43 3.82 -3.52
N GLY A 173 -3.88 2.88 -4.34
CA GLY A 173 -3.13 2.35 -5.50
C GLY A 173 -2.93 3.42 -6.57
N HIS A 174 -3.97 4.19 -6.89
CA HIS A 174 -3.84 5.39 -7.72
C HIS A 174 -2.82 6.36 -7.12
N LEU A 175 -2.95 6.71 -5.84
CA LEU A 175 -2.02 7.61 -5.15
C LEU A 175 -0.57 7.11 -5.21
N SER A 176 -0.36 5.80 -5.01
CA SER A 176 0.95 5.17 -5.05
C SER A 176 1.55 5.23 -6.44
N ALA A 177 0.76 4.97 -7.48
CA ALA A 177 1.19 5.11 -8.87
C ALA A 177 1.48 6.58 -9.22
N THR A 178 0.62 7.53 -8.82
CA THR A 178 0.86 8.97 -9.02
C THR A 178 2.15 9.42 -8.31
N LEU A 179 2.37 9.03 -7.05
CA LEU A 179 3.62 9.32 -6.32
C LEU A 179 4.85 8.79 -7.09
N SER A 180 4.73 7.57 -7.63
CA SER A 180 5.79 6.89 -8.38
C SER A 180 6.15 7.58 -9.70
N ASN A 181 5.25 8.40 -10.26
CA ASN A 181 5.43 9.07 -11.54
C ASN A 181 5.51 10.61 -11.43
N HIS A 182 5.19 11.19 -10.27
CA HIS A 182 5.18 12.65 -10.07
C HIS A 182 6.08 13.05 -8.89
N TRP A 183 7.23 12.39 -8.73
CA TRP A 183 8.15 12.62 -7.62
C TRP A 183 9.21 13.70 -7.89
N ARG A 184 9.47 14.04 -9.17
CA ARG A 184 10.53 14.99 -9.57
C ARG A 184 10.32 16.41 -9.03
N LYS A 185 9.07 16.77 -8.74
CA LYS A 185 8.70 18.06 -8.17
C LYS A 185 7.74 17.85 -7.01
N ARG A 186 8.03 18.48 -5.87
CA ARG A 186 7.09 18.58 -4.75
C ARG A 186 5.84 19.35 -5.19
N ALA A 187 4.67 18.79 -4.91
CA ALA A 187 3.37 19.43 -5.15
C ALA A 187 3.02 20.50 -4.10
N TYR A 188 3.98 20.84 -3.23
CA TYR A 188 3.85 21.78 -2.13
C TYR A 188 5.16 22.57 -1.94
N PRO A 189 5.13 23.77 -1.32
CA PRO A 189 6.33 24.51 -0.98
C PRO A 189 7.18 23.77 0.06
N LYS A 190 8.51 23.86 -0.06
CA LYS A 190 9.45 23.27 0.91
C LYS A 190 9.10 23.66 2.37
N MET A 191 9.04 22.66 3.24
CA MET A 191 8.72 22.76 4.67
C MET A 191 9.98 22.72 5.55
N ASP A 192 10.87 21.74 5.29
CA ASP A 192 12.13 21.51 6.01
C ASP A 192 13.05 20.55 5.23
N SER A 193 14.08 20.00 5.90
CA SER A 193 15.09 19.12 5.29
C SER A 193 14.54 17.78 4.78
N ALA A 194 13.36 17.34 5.23
CA ALA A 194 12.75 16.13 4.68
C ALA A 194 12.29 16.31 3.22
N ASP A 195 12.20 17.54 2.72
CA ASP A 195 11.87 17.83 1.33
C ASP A 195 13.11 18.01 0.43
N ASP A 196 14.31 18.00 1.02
CA ASP A 196 15.59 18.08 0.28
C ASP A 196 16.03 16.73 -0.30
N VAL A 197 15.46 15.64 0.20
CA VAL A 197 15.68 14.28 -0.33
C VAL A 197 14.59 13.92 -1.35
N SER A 198 14.83 12.88 -2.15
CA SER A 198 13.86 12.43 -3.16
C SER A 198 12.56 11.90 -2.54
N SER A 199 11.41 12.20 -3.17
CA SER A 199 10.12 11.55 -2.91
C SER A 199 9.90 10.27 -3.70
N ARG A 200 10.81 9.90 -4.59
CA ARG A 200 10.66 8.72 -5.44
C ARG A 200 10.58 7.47 -4.55
N PRO A 201 9.57 6.61 -4.69
CA PRO A 201 9.62 5.27 -4.12
C PRO A 201 10.67 4.43 -4.86
N ASP A 202 11.38 3.55 -4.15
CA ASP A 202 12.36 2.67 -4.79
C ASP A 202 11.70 1.48 -5.51
N PHE A 203 10.47 1.14 -5.10
CA PHE A 203 9.59 0.14 -5.71
C PHE A 203 8.11 0.46 -5.41
N THR A 204 7.19 -0.09 -6.20
CA THR A 204 5.75 0.20 -6.08
C THR A 204 4.91 -1.06 -6.10
N VAL A 205 4.03 -1.23 -5.12
CA VAL A 205 3.08 -2.34 -5.04
C VAL A 205 1.66 -1.80 -5.21
N LEU A 206 0.96 -2.27 -6.23
CA LEU A 206 -0.41 -1.85 -6.55
C LEU A 206 -1.37 -3.03 -6.38
N VAL A 207 -2.30 -2.89 -5.45
CA VAL A 207 -3.34 -3.88 -5.18
C VAL A 207 -4.67 -3.30 -5.68
N TYR A 208 -5.23 -3.90 -6.72
CA TYR A 208 -6.45 -3.44 -7.42
C TYR A 208 -6.50 -1.92 -7.67
N PRO A 209 -5.48 -1.32 -8.30
CA PRO A 209 -5.42 0.13 -8.46
C PRO A 209 -6.63 0.65 -9.25
N ALA A 210 -7.13 1.83 -8.88
CA ALA A 210 -8.24 2.50 -9.55
C ALA A 210 -7.76 3.74 -10.35
N TYR A 211 -8.61 4.25 -11.24
CA TYR A 211 -8.46 5.54 -11.93
C TYR A 211 -7.23 5.73 -12.85
N ILE A 212 -6.36 4.73 -13.03
CA ILE A 212 -5.18 4.85 -13.90
C ILE A 212 -5.54 4.59 -15.37
N GLY A 213 -6.48 3.68 -15.62
CA GLY A 213 -6.85 3.23 -16.96
C GLY A 213 -8.32 3.48 -17.32
N THR A 214 -8.58 3.63 -18.62
CA THR A 214 -9.90 3.75 -19.24
C THR A 214 -10.49 2.37 -19.55
N PRO A 215 -11.79 2.25 -19.88
CA PRO A 215 -12.38 0.97 -20.30
C PRO A 215 -11.69 0.30 -21.49
N ASP A 216 -10.97 1.07 -22.32
CA ASP A 216 -10.24 0.58 -23.49
C ASP A 216 -8.81 0.12 -23.16
N PHE A 217 -8.46 -0.01 -21.87
CA PHE A 217 -7.13 -0.44 -21.39
C PHE A 217 -5.99 0.55 -21.70
N GLU A 218 -6.33 1.80 -22.00
CA GLU A 218 -5.38 2.90 -22.14
C GLU A 218 -5.27 3.70 -20.84
N THR A 219 -4.19 4.45 -20.66
CA THR A 219 -4.07 5.37 -19.51
C THR A 219 -5.11 6.48 -19.59
N ALA A 220 -5.66 6.87 -18.44
CA ALA A 220 -6.54 8.03 -18.33
C ALA A 220 -5.79 9.33 -18.68
N ASP A 221 -6.49 10.30 -19.28
CA ASP A 221 -5.91 11.57 -19.73
C ASP A 221 -5.23 12.37 -18.60
N ASP A 222 -5.69 12.20 -17.36
CA ASP A 222 -5.15 12.87 -16.17
C ASP A 222 -4.02 12.08 -15.48
N PHE A 223 -3.54 10.98 -16.09
CA PHE A 223 -2.46 10.16 -15.57
C PHE A 223 -1.27 10.13 -16.53
N SER A 224 -0.10 10.59 -16.08
CA SER A 224 1.15 10.54 -16.85
C SER A 224 2.17 9.64 -16.20
N LEU A 225 2.93 8.90 -17.02
CA LEU A 225 4.06 8.09 -16.55
C LEU A 225 5.39 8.81 -16.69
N ASP A 226 6.27 8.58 -15.73
CA ASP A 226 7.66 9.03 -15.74
C ASP A 226 8.58 7.95 -16.33
N GLU A 227 9.63 8.37 -17.04
CA GLU A 227 10.60 7.44 -17.66
C GLU A 227 11.44 6.67 -16.62
N GLU A 228 11.56 7.20 -15.40
CA GLU A 228 12.27 6.57 -14.29
C GLU A 228 11.30 6.10 -13.20
N ALA A 229 10.06 5.75 -13.56
CA ALA A 229 9.15 5.11 -12.61
C ALA A 229 9.80 3.83 -12.04
N PRO A 230 9.58 3.51 -10.76
CA PRO A 230 10.21 2.36 -10.11
C PRO A 230 9.61 1.03 -10.57
N PRO A 231 10.33 -0.09 -10.38
CA PRO A 231 9.79 -1.41 -10.60
C PRO A 231 8.49 -1.65 -9.82
N ALA A 232 7.56 -2.38 -10.44
CA ALA A 232 6.21 -2.53 -9.90
C ALA A 232 5.79 -3.99 -9.67
N PHE A 233 5.03 -4.23 -8.62
CA PHE A 233 4.20 -5.41 -8.44
C PHE A 233 2.74 -4.99 -8.56
N ILE A 234 1.95 -5.71 -9.35
CA ILE A 234 0.54 -5.39 -9.58
C ILE A 234 -0.29 -6.66 -9.40
N VAL A 235 -1.36 -6.57 -8.62
CA VAL A 235 -2.34 -7.66 -8.47
C VAL A 235 -3.77 -7.15 -8.61
N GLN A 236 -4.59 -7.82 -9.41
CA GLN A 236 -5.97 -7.39 -9.69
C GLN A 236 -6.86 -8.55 -10.15
N THR A 237 -8.18 -8.44 -9.97
CA THR A 237 -9.15 -9.42 -10.47
C THR A 237 -9.83 -8.93 -11.75
N GLN A 238 -10.17 -9.85 -12.65
CA GLN A 238 -10.78 -9.53 -13.95
C GLN A 238 -12.27 -9.17 -13.83
N ASP A 239 -12.96 -9.71 -12.81
CA ASP A 239 -14.35 -9.40 -12.49
C ASP A 239 -14.54 -8.03 -11.83
N ASP A 240 -13.47 -7.34 -11.44
CA ASP A 240 -13.46 -5.91 -11.12
C ASP A 240 -13.45 -5.07 -12.41
N THR A 241 -14.48 -5.24 -13.25
CA THR A 241 -14.51 -4.73 -14.63
C THR A 241 -14.30 -3.23 -14.75
N LYS A 242 -14.64 -2.47 -13.71
CA LYS A 242 -14.45 -1.01 -13.67
C LYS A 242 -12.99 -0.60 -13.50
N HIS A 243 -12.20 -1.37 -12.76
CA HIS A 243 -10.83 -0.99 -12.38
C HIS A 243 -9.76 -1.97 -12.86
N PHE A 244 -10.14 -3.15 -13.35
CA PHE A 244 -9.24 -4.07 -14.06
C PHE A 244 -8.41 -3.37 -15.14
N PRO A 245 -8.98 -2.47 -15.98
CA PRO A 245 -8.20 -1.75 -16.98
C PRO A 245 -7.06 -0.90 -16.41
N SER A 246 -7.17 -0.39 -15.18
CA SER A 246 -6.10 0.40 -14.54
C SER A 246 -4.83 -0.41 -14.30
N ALA A 247 -4.96 -1.69 -13.91
CA ALA A 247 -3.81 -2.57 -13.71
C ALA A 247 -3.11 -2.88 -15.04
N ILE A 248 -3.89 -3.13 -16.09
CA ILE A 248 -3.36 -3.47 -17.42
C ILE A 248 -2.74 -2.27 -18.12
N ALA A 249 -3.40 -1.11 -18.11
CA ALA A 249 -2.89 0.13 -18.71
C ALA A 249 -1.54 0.52 -18.10
N TYR A 250 -1.44 0.52 -16.76
CA TYR A 250 -0.20 0.85 -16.07
C TYR A 250 0.92 -0.15 -16.38
N ASN A 251 0.63 -1.45 -16.33
CA ASN A 251 1.57 -2.51 -16.71
C ASN A 251 2.11 -2.31 -18.12
N ASN A 252 1.23 -2.06 -19.10
CA ASN A 252 1.60 -1.87 -20.49
C ASN A 252 2.53 -0.68 -20.68
N GLU A 253 2.24 0.45 -20.04
CA GLU A 253 3.06 1.66 -20.16
C GLU A 253 4.44 1.54 -19.48
N LEU A 254 4.54 0.78 -18.38
CA LEU A 254 5.83 0.44 -17.78
C LEU A 254 6.67 -0.45 -18.70
N LEU A 255 6.07 -1.50 -19.28
CA LEU A 255 6.76 -2.41 -20.19
C LEU A 255 7.26 -1.70 -21.46
N LYS A 256 6.46 -0.79 -22.05
CA LYS A 256 6.87 0.04 -23.19
C LYS A 256 8.13 0.88 -22.91
N ARG A 257 8.38 1.20 -21.64
CA ARG A 257 9.55 1.97 -21.16
C ARG A 257 10.70 1.09 -20.68
N GLY A 258 10.56 -0.24 -20.74
CA GLY A 258 11.56 -1.18 -20.24
C GLY A 258 11.65 -1.24 -18.72
N ILE A 259 10.61 -0.78 -18.00
CA ILE A 259 10.55 -0.83 -16.54
C ILE A 259 10.01 -2.19 -16.12
N GLU A 260 10.71 -2.84 -15.18
CA GLU A 260 10.34 -4.17 -14.71
C GLU A 260 9.01 -4.15 -13.94
N VAL A 261 8.11 -5.07 -14.28
CA VAL A 261 6.83 -5.25 -13.62
C VAL A 261 6.49 -6.74 -13.45
N GLU A 262 6.00 -7.10 -12.28
CA GLU A 262 5.39 -8.40 -12.00
C GLU A 262 3.86 -8.21 -11.89
N LEU A 263 3.10 -8.82 -12.80
CA LEU A 263 1.64 -8.70 -12.86
C LEU A 263 0.96 -10.04 -12.57
N HIS A 264 0.06 -10.04 -11.59
CA HIS A 264 -0.80 -11.16 -11.24
C HIS A 264 -2.27 -10.80 -11.50
N THR A 265 -2.97 -11.62 -12.29
CA THR A 265 -4.41 -11.45 -12.49
C THR A 265 -5.18 -12.72 -12.14
N PHE A 266 -6.36 -12.53 -11.55
CA PHE A 266 -7.25 -13.62 -11.18
C PHE A 266 -8.62 -13.43 -11.83
N PRO A 267 -9.27 -14.47 -12.38
CA PRO A 267 -10.59 -14.31 -13.00
C PRO A 267 -11.66 -13.76 -12.06
N THR A 268 -11.61 -14.15 -10.79
CA THR A 268 -12.63 -13.80 -9.79
C THR A 268 -12.04 -13.37 -8.45
N GLY A 269 -12.77 -12.49 -7.77
CA GLY A 269 -12.45 -12.01 -6.41
C GLY A 269 -13.02 -10.63 -6.10
N GLY A 270 -13.50 -9.91 -7.11
CA GLY A 270 -14.10 -8.58 -7.00
C GLY A 270 -13.13 -7.50 -6.53
N HIS A 271 -13.67 -6.32 -6.27
CA HIS A 271 -12.91 -5.18 -5.74
C HIS A 271 -12.80 -5.25 -4.21
N GLY A 272 -11.74 -4.66 -3.63
CA GLY A 272 -11.66 -4.44 -2.19
C GLY A 272 -11.47 -5.72 -1.36
N TYR A 273 -10.81 -6.74 -1.91
CA TYR A 273 -10.50 -7.96 -1.16
C TYR A 273 -9.53 -7.72 0.00
N GLY A 274 -8.67 -6.70 -0.07
CA GLY A 274 -7.81 -6.28 1.02
C GLY A 274 -6.78 -7.33 1.43
N SER A 275 -6.37 -7.28 2.71
CA SER A 275 -5.36 -8.17 3.28
C SER A 275 -5.92 -9.45 3.91
N ARG A 276 -7.25 -9.55 4.06
CA ARG A 276 -7.91 -10.63 4.78
C ARG A 276 -8.21 -11.84 3.89
N PRO A 277 -8.20 -13.07 4.44
CA PRO A 277 -8.56 -14.26 3.70
C PRO A 277 -9.96 -14.17 3.06
N SER A 278 -10.10 -14.77 1.88
CA SER A 278 -11.41 -14.95 1.23
C SER A 278 -11.48 -16.33 0.57
N ALA A 279 -12.64 -16.67 0.00
CA ALA A 279 -12.80 -17.91 -0.77
C ALA A 279 -12.06 -17.88 -2.13
N TYR A 280 -11.56 -16.71 -2.55
CA TYR A 280 -10.94 -16.53 -3.86
C TYR A 280 -9.40 -16.63 -3.77
N PRO A 281 -8.73 -17.22 -4.78
CA PRO A 281 -7.26 -17.38 -4.78
C PRO A 281 -6.50 -16.07 -4.67
N VAL A 282 -7.09 -14.95 -5.10
CA VAL A 282 -6.50 -13.62 -4.98
C VAL A 282 -6.12 -13.25 -3.55
N SER A 283 -6.77 -13.84 -2.53
CA SER A 283 -6.40 -13.63 -1.12
C SER A 283 -4.98 -14.09 -0.76
N GLY A 284 -4.34 -14.93 -1.59
CA GLY A 284 -2.94 -15.33 -1.49
C GLY A 284 -1.93 -14.33 -2.07
N TRP A 285 -2.36 -13.14 -2.51
CA TRP A 285 -1.47 -12.14 -3.13
C TRP A 285 -0.30 -11.71 -2.23
N LYS A 286 -0.47 -11.77 -0.90
CA LYS A 286 0.56 -11.42 0.07
C LYS A 286 1.78 -12.34 -0.01
N ASP A 287 1.60 -13.61 -0.33
CA ASP A 287 2.71 -14.55 -0.47
C ASP A 287 3.54 -14.20 -1.72
N LEU A 288 2.86 -13.97 -2.84
CA LEU A 288 3.48 -13.55 -4.11
C LEU A 288 4.23 -12.22 -3.96
N CYS A 289 3.60 -11.24 -3.30
CA CYS A 289 4.19 -9.94 -3.04
C CYS A 289 5.36 -10.03 -2.06
N GLY A 290 5.23 -10.84 -0.99
CA GLY A 290 6.31 -11.08 -0.03
C GLY A 290 7.55 -11.66 -0.70
N ASP A 291 7.37 -12.68 -1.53
CA ASP A 291 8.47 -13.26 -2.32
C ASP A 291 9.11 -12.24 -3.28
N TRP A 292 8.31 -11.36 -3.90
CA TRP A 292 8.83 -10.29 -4.74
C TRP A 292 9.63 -9.23 -3.95
N LEU A 293 9.13 -8.81 -2.78
CA LEU A 293 9.79 -7.83 -1.92
C LEU A 293 11.12 -8.34 -1.35
N LEU A 294 11.20 -9.63 -1.02
CA LEU A 294 12.40 -10.25 -0.43
C LEU A 294 13.49 -10.58 -1.45
N ARG A 295 13.17 -10.61 -2.75
CA ARG A 295 14.14 -10.82 -3.84
C ARG A 295 14.87 -9.54 -4.26
N ARG A 296 14.41 -8.37 -3.82
CA ARG A 296 15.04 -7.06 -4.04
C ARG A 296 15.86 -6.65 -2.82
#